data_AF-A0A4U5U671-F1
#
_entry.id   AF-A0A4U5U671-F1
#
_cell.length_a   1.000
_cell.length_b   1.000
_cell.length_c   1.000
_cell.angle_alpha   90.00
_cell.angle_beta   90.00
_cell.angle_gamma   90.00
#
_symmetry.space_group_name_H-M   'P 1'
#
loop_
_entity.id
_entity.type
_entity.pdbx_description
1 polymer ?
#
loop_
_entity_poly.entity_id
_entity_poly.type
_entity_poly.pdbx_seq_one_letter_code
_entity_poly.pdbx_strand_id
1 'polypeptide(L)'
;MATSCQIWRPDRGRCFKTYAIIIVLFMDLALQCVDGYLSSPHVGQEPPYSRDAQHGPVITSPVVPAAASVTPADEESYTAKCPSGGLCSRLPADCIQCNYQHNCTYRKPATFTCKPKKGVHCIVSSSSYRDSSMLHKCRGESGHPQTNFSLSISCQFCWQLDPSEYRCSNSTNCMTVSCPRKRYNATCDVLDHVHCLGKRRFQKRLFCNWTGGYKWSTALALSITLGGFGADRFYLGQWREGLGKLFSFGGLGIWTLIDVLLIGVGYVGPADGSLYI
;
A
#
# COMPACT_ATOMS: atom_id res chain seq x y z
N MET A 1 33.00 27.52 -2.80
CA MET A 1 32.41 27.89 -4.11
C MET A 1 30.98 27.37 -4.13
N ALA A 2 30.08 28.19 -4.67
CA ALA A 2 28.61 28.07 -4.75
C ALA A 2 28.10 26.68 -5.20
N THR A 3 26.87 26.23 -4.92
CA THR A 3 25.58 26.93 -5.16
C THR A 3 24.44 26.38 -4.31
N SER A 4 23.67 27.31 -3.75
CA SER A 4 22.30 27.13 -3.27
C SER A 4 21.35 26.90 -4.45
N CYS A 5 20.43 25.94 -4.33
CA CYS A 5 19.25 25.84 -5.19
C CYS A 5 18.02 25.77 -4.30
N GLN A 6 17.33 26.91 -4.24
CA GLN A 6 16.05 27.12 -3.58
C GLN A 6 14.97 26.35 -4.33
N ILE A 7 14.20 25.50 -3.64
CA ILE A 7 12.87 25.11 -4.11
C ILE A 7 11.86 25.38 -3.02
N TRP A 8 11.01 26.38 -3.30
CA TRP A 8 9.86 26.76 -2.49
C TRP A 8 8.76 25.70 -2.63
N ARG A 9 8.33 25.12 -1.51
CA ARG A 9 7.00 24.52 -1.34
C ARG A 9 6.51 24.93 0.05
N PRO A 10 5.29 25.50 0.17
CA PRO A 10 4.82 26.09 1.41
C PRO A 10 4.60 24.99 2.45
N ASP A 11 5.42 25.05 3.49
CA ASP A 11 5.37 24.17 4.65
C ASP A 11 4.11 24.50 5.46
N ARG A 12 3.11 23.62 5.36
CA ARG A 12 1.85 23.74 6.10
C ARG A 12 2.05 23.09 7.46
N GLY A 13 2.43 23.90 8.47
CA GLY A 13 2.38 23.42 9.85
C GLY A 13 3.29 24.12 10.86
N ARG A 14 2.97 25.36 11.23
CA ARG A 14 3.12 25.81 12.62
C ARG A 14 2.37 27.10 12.92
N CYS A 15 1.83 27.16 14.15
CA CYS A 15 1.32 28.34 14.85
C CYS A 15 -0.06 28.91 14.48
N PHE A 16 -1.12 28.19 14.83
CA PHE A 16 -2.41 28.82 15.22
C PHE A 16 -2.73 28.58 16.71
N LYS A 17 -1.69 28.37 17.54
CA LYS A 17 -1.86 28.16 19.00
C LYS A 17 -2.19 29.46 19.74
N THR A 18 -1.80 30.63 19.22
CA THR A 18 -1.97 31.90 19.94
C THR A 18 -3.40 32.45 19.85
N TYR A 19 -4.02 32.39 18.67
CA TYR A 19 -5.39 32.88 18.49
C TYR A 19 -6.43 32.00 19.19
N ALA A 20 -6.20 30.68 19.25
CA ALA A 20 -7.08 29.76 19.98
C ALA A 20 -7.02 29.99 21.51
N ILE A 21 -5.85 30.29 22.07
CA ILE A 21 -5.71 30.60 23.50
C ILE A 21 -6.39 31.95 23.83
N ILE A 22 -6.27 32.96 22.97
CA ILE A 22 -6.94 34.25 23.17
C ILE A 22 -8.47 34.09 23.11
N ILE A 23 -8.99 33.27 22.19
CA ILE A 23 -10.43 33.00 22.09
C ILE A 23 -10.93 32.18 23.29
N VAL A 24 -10.15 31.22 23.79
CA VAL A 24 -10.50 30.45 25.01
C VAL A 24 -10.48 31.34 26.25
N LEU A 25 -9.46 32.20 26.41
CA LEU A 25 -9.39 33.15 27.54
C LEU A 25 -10.50 34.21 27.50
N PHE A 26 -10.96 34.61 26.31
CA PHE A 26 -12.09 35.53 26.15
C PHE A 26 -13.45 34.85 26.43
N MET A 27 -13.55 33.55 26.17
CA MET A 27 -14.72 32.74 26.52
C MET A 27 -14.76 32.38 28.01
N ASP A 28 -13.62 32.15 28.66
CA ASP A 28 -13.52 31.98 30.13
C ASP A 28 -13.92 33.26 30.89
N LEU A 29 -13.60 34.45 30.36
CA LEU A 29 -14.01 35.72 30.97
C LEU A 29 -15.53 35.95 30.87
N ALA A 30 -16.19 35.37 29.87
CA ALA A 30 -17.64 35.47 29.68
C ALA A 30 -18.43 34.43 30.50
N LEU A 31 -17.75 33.46 31.13
CA LEU A 31 -18.37 32.31 31.80
C LEU A 31 -18.19 32.32 33.32
N GLN A 32 -18.08 33.49 33.96
CA GLN A 32 -18.03 33.62 35.42
C GLN A 32 -19.42 33.65 36.11
N CYS A 33 -20.49 33.16 35.47
CA CYS A 33 -21.83 33.15 36.09
C CYS A 33 -22.51 31.77 36.24
N VAL A 34 -21.82 30.65 36.07
CA VAL A 34 -22.41 29.34 36.40
C VAL A 34 -21.40 28.48 37.15
N ASP A 35 -21.29 28.71 38.46
CA ASP A 35 -20.69 27.74 39.38
C ASP A 35 -21.58 26.49 39.46
N GLY A 36 -20.99 25.35 39.10
CA GLY A 36 -21.62 24.04 39.18
C GLY A 36 -20.54 22.96 39.20
N TYR A 37 -20.01 22.71 40.39
CA TYR A 37 -19.10 21.61 40.72
C TYR A 37 -19.49 20.29 40.05
N LEU A 38 -18.54 19.64 39.36
CA LEU A 38 -18.48 18.18 39.38
C LEU A 38 -17.07 17.65 39.07
N SER A 39 -16.58 16.91 40.05
CA SER A 39 -15.27 16.32 40.17
C SER A 39 -14.94 15.27 39.10
N SER A 40 -13.67 15.23 38.74
CA SER A 40 -13.00 14.17 37.98
C SER A 40 -12.94 12.85 38.76
N PRO A 41 -12.97 11.71 38.07
CA PRO A 41 -12.07 10.62 38.39
C PRO A 41 -11.11 10.34 37.23
N HIS A 42 -9.83 10.55 37.51
CA HIS A 42 -8.73 9.82 36.89
C HIS A 42 -8.82 8.33 37.26
N VAL A 43 -8.74 7.43 36.27
CA VAL A 43 -8.19 6.07 36.45
C VAL A 43 -7.46 5.63 35.17
N GLY A 44 -6.13 5.55 35.28
CA GLY A 44 -5.20 4.56 34.70
C GLY A 44 -5.06 4.43 33.16
N GLN A 45 -3.93 4.05 32.59
CA GLN A 45 -2.55 3.88 33.03
C GLN A 45 -1.78 3.57 31.73
N GLU A 46 -0.76 4.35 31.36
CA GLU A 46 0.23 3.93 30.35
C GLU A 46 1.17 2.89 30.97
N PRO A 47 1.59 1.83 30.25
CA PRO A 47 2.64 0.96 30.73
C PRO A 47 4.03 1.55 30.42
N PRO A 48 4.99 1.46 31.37
CA PRO A 48 6.35 1.93 31.18
C PRO A 48 7.23 0.87 30.48
N TYR A 49 8.19 1.38 29.72
CA TYR A 49 9.33 0.66 29.18
C TYR A 49 10.39 0.46 30.26
N SER A 50 10.83 -0.79 30.47
CA SER A 50 12.08 -1.10 31.19
C SER A 50 12.83 -2.26 30.52
N ARG A 51 14.12 -2.02 30.23
CA ARG A 51 15.17 -3.03 30.05
C ARG A 51 15.61 -3.52 31.43
N ASP A 52 15.75 -4.82 31.62
CA ASP A 52 17.06 -5.46 31.84
C ASP A 52 16.94 -6.98 32.04
N ALA A 53 18.07 -7.64 31.79
CA ALA A 53 18.28 -9.08 31.67
C ALA A 53 18.50 -9.79 33.01
N GLN A 54 18.21 -11.12 33.08
CA GLN A 54 19.18 -12.21 33.33
C GLN A 54 18.50 -13.55 33.75
N HIS A 55 18.87 -14.64 33.03
CA HIS A 55 19.13 -16.06 33.42
C HIS A 55 18.11 -16.85 34.27
N GLY A 56 17.69 -18.10 34.03
CA GLY A 56 17.89 -19.23 33.10
C GLY A 56 16.80 -20.30 33.43
N PRO A 57 16.89 -21.63 33.13
CA PRO A 57 17.92 -22.39 32.44
C PRO A 57 17.42 -23.17 31.18
N VAL A 58 18.42 -23.74 30.53
CA VAL A 58 18.48 -24.58 29.33
C VAL A 58 17.67 -25.88 29.42
N ILE A 59 16.91 -26.21 28.35
CA ILE A 59 16.84 -27.59 27.81
C ILE A 59 16.93 -27.54 26.28
N THR A 60 17.92 -28.29 25.79
CA THR A 60 18.36 -28.62 24.43
C THR A 60 17.33 -29.36 23.56
N SER A 61 17.19 -28.98 22.28
CA SER A 61 17.55 -29.82 21.10
C SER A 61 17.21 -29.13 19.76
N PRO A 62 17.92 -29.43 18.64
CA PRO A 62 17.80 -28.71 17.38
C PRO A 62 16.77 -29.36 16.45
N VAL A 63 15.76 -28.61 16.01
CA VAL A 63 14.96 -28.99 14.83
C VAL A 63 15.56 -28.30 13.61
N VAL A 64 16.24 -29.10 12.79
CA VAL A 64 16.66 -28.78 11.44
C VAL A 64 15.43 -28.36 10.62
N PRO A 65 15.42 -27.24 9.88
CA PRO A 65 14.36 -26.99 8.91
C PRO A 65 14.51 -28.00 7.77
N ALA A 66 13.56 -28.93 7.70
CA ALA A 66 13.40 -29.82 6.56
C ALA A 66 13.26 -28.99 5.28
N ALA A 67 13.98 -29.39 4.25
CA ALA A 67 13.86 -28.88 2.89
C ALA A 67 12.38 -28.88 2.48
N ALA A 68 11.94 -27.77 1.87
CA ALA A 68 10.62 -27.64 1.30
C ALA A 68 10.41 -28.71 0.23
N SER A 69 9.73 -29.80 0.58
CA SER A 69 9.14 -30.74 -0.36
C SER A 69 7.86 -30.10 -0.91
N VAL A 70 7.91 -29.75 -2.20
CA VAL A 70 6.76 -29.26 -2.97
C VAL A 70 5.73 -30.39 -3.04
N THR A 71 4.49 -30.10 -2.63
CA THR A 71 3.36 -31.03 -2.72
C THR A 71 2.86 -31.16 -4.16
N PRO A 72 2.27 -32.32 -4.56
CA PRO A 72 1.79 -32.56 -5.93
C PRO A 72 0.63 -31.67 -6.37
N ALA A 73 -0.04 -30.95 -5.46
CA ALA A 73 -1.17 -30.08 -5.76
C ALA A 73 -0.78 -28.79 -6.51
N ASP A 74 0.50 -28.41 -6.48
CA ASP A 74 0.99 -27.22 -7.18
C ASP A 74 1.29 -27.47 -8.68
N GLU A 75 1.39 -28.73 -9.15
CA GLU A 75 1.69 -29.04 -10.56
C GLU A 75 0.49 -28.83 -11.52
N GLU A 76 -0.75 -28.96 -11.06
CA GLU A 76 -1.94 -28.76 -11.90
C GLU A 76 -2.33 -27.28 -12.09
N SER A 77 -2.01 -26.41 -11.12
CA SER A 77 -2.51 -25.03 -11.07
C SER A 77 -1.79 -24.04 -12.00
N TYR A 78 -0.49 -24.22 -12.25
CA TYR A 78 0.25 -23.30 -13.14
C TYR A 78 0.09 -23.63 -14.62
N THR A 79 -0.15 -24.90 -14.97
CA THR A 79 -0.25 -25.36 -16.36
C THR A 79 -1.46 -24.74 -17.06
N ALA A 80 -2.56 -24.50 -16.34
CA ALA A 80 -3.74 -23.80 -16.83
C ALA A 80 -3.52 -22.31 -17.15
N LYS A 81 -2.51 -21.67 -16.53
CA LYS A 81 -2.19 -20.24 -16.74
C LYS A 81 -1.18 -20.00 -17.85
N CYS A 82 -0.54 -21.06 -18.34
CA CYS A 82 0.53 -20.97 -19.32
C CYS A 82 -0.01 -21.14 -20.75
N PRO A 83 0.15 -20.15 -21.63
CA PRO A 83 -0.22 -20.30 -23.03
C PRO A 83 0.68 -21.33 -23.71
N SER A 84 0.08 -22.23 -24.50
CA SER A 84 0.79 -23.28 -25.24
C SER A 84 0.91 -22.92 -26.72
N GLY A 85 2.01 -23.29 -27.36
CA GLY A 85 2.22 -23.12 -28.82
C GLY A 85 2.75 -21.75 -29.26
N GLY A 86 3.06 -20.85 -28.33
CA GLY A 86 3.70 -19.55 -28.61
C GLY A 86 5.23 -19.61 -28.65
N LEU A 87 5.86 -18.47 -28.97
CA LEU A 87 7.32 -18.30 -28.92
C LEU A 87 7.84 -18.40 -27.48
N CYS A 88 8.93 -19.17 -27.26
CA CYS A 88 9.50 -19.38 -25.93
C CYS A 88 9.92 -18.07 -25.21
N SER A 89 10.30 -17.03 -25.97
CA SER A 89 10.69 -15.72 -25.45
C SER A 89 9.54 -14.84 -24.94
N ARG A 90 8.29 -15.20 -25.24
CA ARG A 90 7.08 -14.46 -24.84
C ARG A 90 6.30 -15.14 -23.71
N LEU A 91 6.83 -16.23 -23.17
CA LEU A 91 6.15 -16.91 -22.08
C LEU A 91 6.19 -16.05 -20.80
N PRO A 92 5.11 -16.08 -20.01
CA PRO A 92 5.11 -15.51 -18.66
C PRO A 92 6.26 -16.05 -17.81
N ALA A 93 6.78 -15.22 -16.91
CA ALA A 93 7.87 -15.59 -16.02
C ALA A 93 7.55 -16.81 -15.14
N ASP A 94 6.27 -17.06 -14.84
CA ASP A 94 5.84 -18.19 -14.04
C ASP A 94 5.88 -19.53 -14.80
N CYS A 95 5.94 -19.50 -16.13
CA CYS A 95 5.94 -20.68 -17.01
C CYS A 95 7.35 -21.15 -17.40
N ILE A 96 8.39 -20.39 -17.02
CA ILE A 96 9.79 -20.64 -17.38
C ILE A 96 10.66 -20.64 -16.14
N GLN A 97 11.78 -21.36 -16.20
CA GLN A 97 12.81 -21.38 -15.16
C GLN A 97 14.13 -20.93 -15.79
N CYS A 98 14.63 -19.77 -15.38
CA CYS A 98 15.85 -19.16 -15.90
C CYS A 98 17.00 -19.24 -14.89
N ASN A 99 18.22 -19.38 -15.39
CA ASN A 99 19.43 -19.24 -14.59
C ASN A 99 19.86 -17.76 -14.59
N TYR A 100 19.41 -17.01 -13.59
CA TYR A 100 19.72 -15.59 -13.45
C TYR A 100 21.11 -15.38 -12.83
N GLN A 101 22.03 -14.78 -13.59
CA GLN A 101 23.31 -14.31 -13.07
C GLN A 101 23.19 -12.85 -12.62
N HIS A 102 23.80 -12.50 -11.49
CA HIS A 102 23.76 -11.13 -10.92
C HIS A 102 24.93 -10.26 -11.39
N ASN A 103 25.77 -10.73 -12.32
CA ASN A 103 26.99 -10.09 -12.83
C ASN A 103 26.74 -9.17 -14.05
N CYS A 104 25.53 -8.63 -14.19
CA CYS A 104 25.16 -7.77 -15.31
C CYS A 104 25.14 -6.28 -14.93
N THR A 105 25.33 -5.40 -15.91
CA THR A 105 25.27 -3.95 -15.69
C THR A 105 23.82 -3.50 -15.52
N TYR A 106 23.53 -2.77 -14.44
CA TYR A 106 22.17 -2.29 -14.12
C TYR A 106 21.52 -1.54 -15.31
N ARG A 107 20.25 -1.86 -15.60
CA ARG A 107 19.41 -1.40 -16.73
C ARG A 107 19.89 -1.75 -18.15
N LYS A 108 20.96 -2.54 -18.30
CA LYS A 108 21.39 -3.01 -19.63
C LYS A 108 20.74 -4.36 -19.96
N PRO A 109 20.45 -4.64 -21.24
CA PRO A 109 19.93 -5.95 -21.64
C PRO A 109 20.99 -7.02 -21.40
N ALA A 110 20.61 -8.06 -20.68
CA ALA A 110 21.43 -9.24 -20.40
C ALA A 110 20.70 -10.50 -20.87
N THR A 111 21.46 -11.47 -21.37
CA THR A 111 20.90 -12.71 -21.91
C THR A 111 21.09 -13.84 -20.92
N PHE A 112 20.01 -14.50 -20.53
CA PHE A 112 20.01 -15.63 -19.60
C PHE A 112 19.48 -16.90 -20.26
N THR A 113 19.98 -18.05 -19.82
CA THR A 113 19.52 -19.35 -20.28
C THR A 113 18.30 -19.80 -19.48
N CYS A 114 17.22 -20.12 -20.19
CA CYS A 114 15.92 -20.48 -19.62
C CYS A 114 15.42 -21.81 -20.17
N LYS A 115 14.65 -22.53 -19.35
CA LYS A 115 13.92 -23.75 -19.74
C LYS A 115 12.44 -23.60 -19.42
N PRO A 116 11.52 -24.10 -20.26
CA PRO A 116 10.10 -24.14 -19.92
C PRO A 116 9.86 -25.08 -18.73
N LYS A 117 8.84 -24.79 -17.91
CA LYS A 117 8.38 -25.72 -16.86
C LYS A 117 7.76 -26.97 -17.49
N LYS A 118 7.68 -28.04 -16.70
CA LYS A 118 7.04 -29.30 -17.12
C LYS A 118 5.62 -29.02 -17.63
N GLY A 119 5.22 -29.69 -18.70
CA GLY A 119 3.87 -29.55 -19.28
C GLY A 119 3.65 -28.33 -20.18
N VAL A 120 4.61 -27.40 -20.28
CA VAL A 120 4.48 -26.21 -21.15
C VAL A 120 5.23 -26.41 -22.46
N HIS A 121 4.52 -26.37 -23.58
CA HIS A 121 5.10 -26.50 -24.92
C HIS A 121 5.23 -25.15 -25.62
N CYS A 122 6.45 -24.79 -26.06
CA CYS A 122 6.73 -23.55 -26.77
C CYS A 122 7.64 -23.78 -27.98
N ILE A 123 7.60 -22.84 -28.94
CA ILE A 123 8.40 -22.87 -30.17
C ILE A 123 9.56 -21.90 -29.99
N VAL A 124 10.78 -22.36 -30.26
CA VAL A 124 11.97 -21.50 -30.24
C VAL A 124 12.13 -20.85 -31.63
N SER A 125 12.39 -19.54 -31.68
CA SER A 125 12.69 -18.85 -32.94
C SER A 125 14.00 -19.38 -33.53
N SER A 126 14.02 -19.68 -34.84
CA SER A 126 15.19 -20.18 -35.57
C SER A 126 16.42 -19.25 -35.52
N SER A 127 16.28 -18.03 -34.99
CA SER A 127 17.36 -17.07 -34.77
C SER A 127 18.23 -17.33 -33.53
N SER A 128 17.85 -18.25 -32.64
CA SER A 128 18.60 -18.52 -31.39
C SER A 128 19.50 -19.76 -31.44
N TYR A 129 19.63 -20.42 -32.60
CA TYR A 129 20.42 -21.65 -32.71
C TYR A 129 21.44 -21.55 -33.86
N ARG A 130 22.69 -21.91 -33.56
CA ARG A 130 23.82 -21.98 -34.52
C ARG A 130 23.90 -23.34 -35.25
N ASP A 131 22.94 -24.25 -35.05
CA ASP A 131 22.98 -25.60 -35.62
C ASP A 131 21.60 -26.06 -36.17
N SER A 132 21.50 -26.16 -37.50
CA SER A 132 20.25 -26.39 -38.24
C SER A 132 19.73 -27.84 -38.22
N SER A 133 20.30 -28.73 -37.41
CA SER A 133 20.02 -30.18 -37.49
C SER A 133 18.65 -30.63 -36.92
N MET A 134 17.83 -29.73 -36.37
CA MET A 134 16.60 -30.09 -35.66
C MET A 134 15.33 -29.34 -36.13
N LEU A 135 15.21 -29.06 -37.42
CA LEU A 135 14.07 -28.30 -37.98
C LEU A 135 12.81 -29.16 -38.28
N HIS A 136 12.81 -30.47 -38.04
CA HIS A 136 11.67 -31.34 -38.40
C HIS A 136 11.29 -32.36 -37.31
N LYS A 137 10.84 -31.90 -36.14
CA LYS A 137 10.06 -32.78 -35.25
C LYS A 137 8.93 -32.05 -34.55
N CYS A 138 7.83 -31.86 -35.27
CA CYS A 138 6.52 -31.65 -34.67
C CYS A 138 5.58 -32.74 -35.17
N ARG A 139 5.59 -33.92 -34.54
CA ARG A 139 4.46 -34.86 -34.58
C ARG A 139 4.55 -35.85 -33.42
N GLY A 140 3.53 -35.80 -32.56
CA GLY A 140 2.99 -36.93 -31.81
C GLY A 140 3.90 -37.68 -30.84
N GLU A 141 3.43 -37.73 -29.59
CA GLU A 141 3.55 -38.89 -28.68
C GLU A 141 4.83 -39.00 -27.83
N SER A 142 4.60 -38.90 -26.52
CA SER A 142 5.48 -39.28 -25.39
C SER A 142 6.92 -38.74 -25.42
N GLY A 143 7.14 -37.65 -24.68
CA GLY A 143 8.46 -37.15 -24.29
C GLY A 143 9.05 -36.14 -25.28
N HIS A 144 8.88 -34.84 -25.01
CA HIS A 144 9.49 -33.78 -25.83
C HIS A 144 10.21 -32.74 -24.96
N PRO A 145 11.19 -32.02 -25.55
CA PRO A 145 12.57 -32.01 -25.11
C PRO A 145 12.80 -30.70 -24.33
N GLN A 146 13.56 -30.77 -23.24
CA GLN A 146 13.98 -29.55 -22.55
C GLN A 146 14.99 -28.79 -23.43
N THR A 147 14.51 -28.00 -24.38
CA THR A 147 15.35 -27.12 -25.18
C THR A 147 15.58 -25.85 -24.38
N ASN A 148 16.81 -25.69 -23.90
CA ASN A 148 17.25 -24.44 -23.29
C ASN A 148 17.18 -23.34 -24.37
N PHE A 149 16.58 -22.21 -24.05
CA PHE A 149 16.54 -21.04 -24.92
C PHE A 149 17.17 -19.83 -24.21
N SER A 150 17.58 -18.84 -25.00
CA SER A 150 18.12 -17.59 -24.49
C SER A 150 17.01 -16.53 -24.39
N LEU A 151 16.87 -15.92 -23.21
CA LEU A 151 15.95 -14.82 -22.94
C LEU A 151 16.74 -13.54 -22.65
N SER A 152 16.44 -12.46 -23.37
CA SER A 152 17.04 -11.14 -23.14
C SER A 152 16.12 -10.30 -22.25
N ILE A 153 16.62 -9.86 -21.09
CA ILE A 153 15.88 -9.05 -20.13
C ILE A 153 16.75 -7.88 -19.64
N SER A 154 16.13 -6.79 -19.17
CA SER A 154 16.86 -5.71 -18.51
C SER A 154 17.41 -6.18 -17.16
N CYS A 155 18.70 -5.95 -16.91
CA CYS A 155 19.33 -6.27 -15.64
C CYS A 155 18.85 -5.31 -14.53
N GLN A 156 17.74 -5.64 -13.89
CA GLN A 156 17.18 -4.92 -12.74
C GLN A 156 16.43 -5.87 -11.81
N PHE A 157 16.45 -5.60 -10.50
CA PHE A 157 15.71 -6.41 -9.53
C PHE A 157 14.22 -6.08 -9.52
N CYS A 158 13.37 -7.08 -9.25
CA CYS A 158 11.91 -6.95 -9.24
C CYS A 158 11.37 -5.79 -8.39
N TRP A 159 12.05 -5.45 -7.27
CA TRP A 159 11.65 -4.35 -6.38
C TRP A 159 12.07 -2.96 -6.87
N GLN A 160 12.93 -2.88 -7.89
CA GLN A 160 13.42 -1.65 -8.53
C GLN A 160 12.68 -1.30 -9.83
N LEU A 161 11.71 -2.11 -10.23
CA LEU A 161 10.87 -1.85 -11.41
C LEU A 161 10.09 -0.55 -11.24
N ASP A 162 9.62 -0.01 -12.36
CA ASP A 162 8.75 1.16 -12.35
C ASP A 162 7.35 0.80 -11.80
N PRO A 163 6.63 1.72 -11.15
CA PRO A 163 5.31 1.46 -10.56
C PRO A 163 4.24 0.95 -11.52
N SER A 164 4.43 1.11 -12.83
CA SER A 164 3.56 0.58 -13.89
C SER A 164 3.73 -0.91 -14.13
N GLU A 165 4.85 -1.50 -13.72
CA GLU A 165 5.26 -2.87 -14.05
C GLU A 165 4.93 -3.89 -12.94
N TYR A 166 4.38 -3.43 -11.81
CA TYR A 166 3.94 -4.26 -10.70
C TYR A 166 2.62 -3.77 -10.11
N ARG A 167 1.88 -4.66 -9.44
CA ARG A 167 0.64 -4.36 -8.73
C ARG A 167 0.84 -4.61 -7.25
N CYS A 168 0.42 -3.67 -6.41
CA CYS A 168 0.51 -3.80 -4.96
C CYS A 168 -0.87 -3.94 -4.32
N SER A 169 -0.94 -4.68 -3.23
CA SER A 169 -2.14 -4.76 -2.40
C SER A 169 -2.48 -3.40 -1.79
N ASN A 170 -3.76 -3.06 -1.80
CA ASN A 170 -4.27 -1.88 -1.10
C ASN A 170 -4.78 -2.26 0.28
N SER A 171 -4.62 -1.36 1.26
CA SER A 171 -5.11 -1.58 2.63
C SER A 171 -6.26 -0.63 2.93
N THR A 172 -7.35 -1.17 3.46
CA THR A 172 -8.53 -0.40 3.90
C THR A 172 -8.43 0.01 5.36
N ASN A 173 -7.62 -0.71 6.16
CA ASN A 173 -7.45 -0.48 7.59
C ASN A 173 -6.36 0.56 7.88
N CYS A 174 -6.23 1.60 7.06
CA CYS A 174 -5.22 2.62 7.30
C CYS A 174 -5.73 4.02 7.03
N MET A 175 -5.24 4.96 7.85
CA MET A 175 -5.68 6.36 7.81
C MET A 175 -4.84 7.13 6.79
N THR A 176 -5.50 7.73 5.80
CA THR A 176 -4.90 8.57 4.75
C THR A 176 -4.53 9.95 5.28
N VAL A 177 -5.39 10.55 6.12
CA VAL A 177 -5.23 11.92 6.64
C VAL A 177 -4.64 11.96 8.06
N SER A 178 -3.46 11.35 8.24
CA SER A 178 -2.71 11.44 9.50
C SER A 178 -1.49 12.37 9.38
N CYS A 179 -1.10 13.03 10.47
CA CYS A 179 0.14 13.80 10.57
C CYS A 179 1.06 13.19 11.64
N PRO A 180 2.24 12.63 11.28
CA PRO A 180 2.75 12.44 9.92
C PRO A 180 1.94 11.41 9.11
N ARG A 181 2.05 11.44 7.77
CA ARG A 181 1.34 10.50 6.90
C ARG A 181 1.78 9.07 7.19
N LYS A 182 0.84 8.21 7.60
CA LYS A 182 1.10 6.80 7.87
C LYS A 182 1.49 6.08 6.58
N ARG A 183 2.43 5.14 6.73
CA ARG A 183 2.84 4.19 5.69
C ARG A 183 2.39 2.80 6.11
N TYR A 184 2.01 1.99 5.13
CA TYR A 184 1.67 0.59 5.34
C TYR A 184 2.58 -0.32 4.51
N ASN A 185 2.76 -1.54 4.98
CA ASN A 185 3.49 -2.56 4.23
C ASN A 185 2.53 -3.20 3.22
N ALA A 186 2.79 -2.98 1.94
CA ALA A 186 2.04 -3.56 0.84
C ALA A 186 2.81 -4.75 0.27
N THR A 187 2.07 -5.79 -0.13
CA THR A 187 2.62 -6.89 -0.92
C THR A 187 2.48 -6.55 -2.39
N CYS A 188 3.59 -6.50 -3.10
CA CYS A 188 3.65 -6.17 -4.51
C CYS A 188 4.05 -7.37 -5.34
N ASP A 189 3.32 -7.60 -6.41
CA ASP A 189 3.50 -8.68 -7.38
C ASP A 189 3.80 -8.07 -8.76
N VAL A 190 4.91 -8.50 -9.38
CA VAL A 190 5.30 -8.06 -10.73
C VAL A 190 4.36 -8.63 -11.78
N LEU A 191 4.07 -7.87 -12.84
CA LEU A 191 3.23 -8.31 -13.95
C LEU A 191 3.84 -9.52 -14.69
N ASP A 192 2.99 -10.41 -15.19
CA ASP A 192 3.38 -11.72 -15.73
C ASP A 192 4.33 -11.66 -16.93
N HIS A 193 4.18 -10.61 -17.76
CA HIS A 193 4.98 -10.37 -18.96
C HIS A 193 6.31 -9.65 -18.67
N VAL A 194 6.52 -9.16 -17.44
CA VAL A 194 7.74 -8.45 -17.07
C VAL A 194 8.70 -9.42 -16.39
N HIS A 195 9.89 -9.55 -16.96
CA HIS A 195 10.96 -10.38 -16.42
C HIS A 195 11.96 -9.53 -15.62
N CYS A 196 12.30 -9.98 -14.41
CA CYS A 196 13.14 -9.26 -13.47
C CYS A 196 13.96 -10.22 -12.60
N LEU A 197 15.03 -9.71 -12.00
CA LEU A 197 15.92 -10.47 -11.13
C LEU A 197 15.35 -10.58 -9.71
N GLY A 198 15.50 -11.74 -9.08
CA GLY A 198 15.13 -11.99 -7.69
C GLY A 198 13.66 -12.41 -7.49
N LYS A 199 13.10 -12.11 -6.31
CA LYS A 199 11.74 -12.50 -5.95
C LYS A 199 10.71 -11.57 -6.60
N ARG A 200 9.77 -12.14 -7.35
CA ARG A 200 8.67 -11.42 -8.04
C ARG A 200 7.63 -10.84 -7.07
N ARG A 201 7.45 -11.48 -5.92
CA ARG A 201 6.59 -11.02 -4.82
C ARG A 201 7.45 -10.40 -3.73
N PHE A 202 7.27 -9.11 -3.48
CA PHE A 202 8.09 -8.35 -2.53
C PHE A 202 7.26 -7.40 -1.67
N GLN A 203 7.80 -7.03 -0.51
CA GLN A 203 7.16 -6.09 0.42
C GLN A 203 7.65 -4.66 0.13
N LYS A 204 6.74 -3.69 0.07
CA LYS A 204 7.06 -2.27 -0.14
C LYS A 204 6.27 -1.39 0.83
N ARG A 205 6.93 -0.36 1.38
CA ARG A 205 6.25 0.66 2.19
C ARG A 205 5.60 1.70 1.30
N LEU A 206 4.27 1.69 1.24
CA LEU A 206 3.47 2.65 0.48
C LEU A 206 2.74 3.61 1.42
N PHE A 207 2.40 4.78 0.91
CA PHE A 207 1.51 5.71 1.63
C PHE A 207 0.07 5.22 1.53
N CYS A 208 -0.68 5.37 2.61
CA CYS A 208 -2.11 5.09 2.60
C CYS A 208 -2.84 6.01 1.62
N ASN A 209 -3.59 5.40 0.72
CA ASN A 209 -4.48 6.07 -0.22
C ASN A 209 -5.79 5.28 -0.30
N TRP A 210 -6.61 5.43 0.73
CA TRP A 210 -7.91 4.78 0.86
C TRP A 210 -9.03 5.82 0.97
N THR A 211 -10.14 5.53 0.31
CA THR A 211 -11.37 6.35 0.26
C THR A 211 -12.52 5.58 0.91
N GLY A 212 -13.24 6.20 1.85
CA GLY A 212 -14.34 5.57 2.58
C GLY A 212 -15.71 5.75 1.92
N GLY A 213 -15.79 6.30 0.71
CA GLY A 213 -17.06 6.55 0.02
C GLY A 213 -17.71 7.91 0.34
N TYR A 214 -17.11 8.70 1.22
CA TYR A 214 -17.64 10.01 1.60
C TYR A 214 -17.44 11.03 0.48
N LYS A 215 -18.53 11.67 0.03
CA LYS A 215 -18.50 12.71 -0.99
C LYS A 215 -18.35 14.07 -0.35
N TRP A 216 -17.36 14.86 -0.81
CA TRP A 216 -17.14 16.20 -0.27
C TRP A 216 -18.36 17.11 -0.49
N SER A 217 -18.96 17.05 -1.68
CA SER A 217 -20.13 17.86 -2.03
C SER A 217 -21.34 17.54 -1.16
N THR A 218 -21.54 16.27 -0.80
CA THR A 218 -22.65 15.84 0.07
C THR A 218 -22.43 16.33 1.49
N ALA A 219 -21.22 16.20 2.03
CA ALA A 219 -20.88 16.75 3.35
C ALA A 219 -21.14 18.26 3.42
N LEU A 220 -20.75 18.99 2.38
CA LEU A 220 -20.96 20.43 2.28
C LEU A 220 -22.45 20.81 2.15
N ALA A 221 -23.21 20.09 1.32
CA ALA A 221 -24.64 20.32 1.18
C ALA A 221 -25.41 20.04 2.49
N LEU A 222 -25.05 18.97 3.20
CA LEU A 222 -25.61 18.64 4.51
C LEU A 222 -25.24 19.69 5.57
N SER A 223 -24.05 20.26 5.51
CA SER A 223 -23.63 21.33 6.41
C SER A 223 -24.45 22.61 6.19
N ILE A 224 -24.75 22.99 4.94
CA ILE A 224 -25.56 24.17 4.62
C ILE A 224 -27.03 23.98 4.99
N THR A 225 -27.62 22.83 4.65
CA THR A 225 -29.07 22.60 4.77
C THR A 225 -29.50 22.06 6.14
N LEU A 226 -28.66 21.22 6.75
CA LEU A 226 -28.97 20.45 7.96
C LEU A 226 -27.85 20.53 9.01
N GLY A 227 -26.91 21.49 8.87
CA GLY A 227 -25.78 21.65 9.80
C GLY A 227 -26.22 22.02 11.21
N GLY A 228 -27.36 22.71 11.36
CA GLY A 228 -27.89 23.10 12.67
C GLY A 228 -28.28 21.88 13.52
N PHE A 229 -28.67 20.78 12.87
CA PHE A 229 -28.97 19.50 13.51
C PHE A 229 -27.73 18.58 13.58
N GLY A 230 -26.58 19.03 13.09
CA GLY A 230 -25.33 18.25 13.07
C GLY A 230 -25.31 17.10 12.06
N ALA A 231 -26.17 17.11 11.03
CA ALA A 231 -26.25 16.05 10.02
C ALA A 231 -24.93 15.85 9.25
N ASP A 232 -24.16 16.92 9.06
CA ASP A 232 -22.81 16.91 8.51
C ASP A 232 -21.85 16.05 9.36
N ARG A 233 -21.92 16.13 10.69
CA ARG A 233 -21.07 15.35 11.61
C ARG A 233 -21.49 13.90 11.72
N PHE A 234 -22.80 13.64 11.72
CA PHE A 234 -23.31 12.28 11.62
C PHE A 234 -22.89 11.62 10.31
N TYR A 235 -22.95 12.35 9.18
CA TYR A 235 -22.50 11.84 7.88
C TYR A 235 -21.01 11.46 7.88
N LEU A 236 -20.14 12.25 8.53
CA LEU A 236 -18.71 11.97 8.62
C LEU A 236 -18.31 10.91 9.68
N GLY A 237 -19.29 10.31 10.37
CA GLY A 237 -19.06 9.32 11.44
C GLY A 237 -18.70 9.93 12.80
N GLN A 238 -18.74 11.26 12.94
CA GLN A 238 -18.43 12.00 14.17
C GLN A 238 -19.70 12.19 15.03
N TRP A 239 -20.35 11.09 15.40
CA TRP A 239 -21.67 11.11 16.05
C TRP A 239 -21.70 11.85 17.40
N ARG A 240 -20.60 11.83 18.15
CA ARG A 240 -20.47 12.53 19.44
C ARG A 240 -20.56 14.05 19.28
N GLU A 241 -19.89 14.59 18.26
CA GLU A 241 -19.95 16.02 17.95
C GLU A 241 -21.32 16.39 17.34
N GLY A 242 -21.91 15.50 16.55
CA GLY A 242 -23.27 15.66 16.00
C GLY A 242 -24.33 15.81 17.09
N LEU A 243 -24.29 14.98 18.15
CA LEU A 243 -25.21 15.10 19.29
C LEU A 243 -25.05 16.43 20.03
N GLY A 244 -23.82 16.92 20.21
CA GLY A 244 -23.57 18.22 20.84
C GLY A 244 -24.23 19.38 20.08
N LYS A 245 -24.22 19.33 18.75
CA LYS A 245 -24.95 20.30 17.90
C LYS A 245 -26.45 20.17 18.02
N LEU A 246 -26.96 18.93 18.04
CA LEU A 246 -28.39 18.68 18.16
C LEU A 246 -28.97 19.23 19.47
N PHE A 247 -28.32 18.98 20.61
CA PHE A 247 -28.77 19.47 21.92
C PHE A 247 -28.58 20.98 22.11
N SER A 248 -27.61 21.58 21.44
CA SER A 248 -27.42 23.05 21.45
C SER A 248 -28.29 23.77 20.42
N PHE A 249 -29.23 23.05 19.76
CA PHE A 249 -30.04 23.56 18.63
C PHE A 249 -29.18 24.26 17.56
N GLY A 250 -27.96 23.76 17.32
CA GLY A 250 -27.02 24.32 16.36
C GLY A 250 -26.52 25.73 16.69
N GLY A 251 -26.66 26.18 17.95
CA GLY A 251 -26.20 27.47 18.46
C GLY A 251 -26.56 28.66 17.57
N LEU A 252 -27.84 28.81 17.23
CA LEU A 252 -28.39 29.92 16.43
C LEU A 252 -27.77 30.08 15.03
N GLY A 253 -27.18 29.02 14.47
CA GLY A 253 -26.58 29.03 13.13
C GLY A 253 -25.08 29.30 13.10
N ILE A 254 -24.46 29.72 14.22
CA ILE A 254 -23.01 29.98 14.28
C ILE A 254 -22.22 28.70 13.99
N TRP A 255 -22.64 27.57 14.55
CA TRP A 255 -22.01 26.27 14.29
C TRP A 255 -22.05 25.93 12.79
N THR A 256 -23.20 26.12 12.15
CA THR A 256 -23.37 25.84 10.72
C THR A 256 -22.39 26.63 9.86
N LEU A 257 -22.16 27.90 10.19
CA LEU A 257 -21.23 28.76 9.46
C LEU A 257 -19.77 28.31 9.63
N ILE A 258 -19.39 27.91 10.85
CA ILE A 258 -18.07 27.35 11.12
C ILE A 258 -17.87 26.04 10.37
N ASP A 259 -18.86 25.14 10.36
CA ASP A 259 -18.77 23.86 9.67
C ASP A 259 -18.64 24.00 8.16
N VAL A 260 -19.42 24.90 7.55
CA VAL A 260 -19.34 25.17 6.12
C VAL A 260 -17.94 25.66 5.76
N LEU A 261 -17.33 26.52 6.59
CA LEU A 261 -15.95 26.96 6.40
C LEU A 261 -14.95 25.79 6.55
N LEU A 262 -15.07 24.99 7.61
CA LEU A 262 -14.13 23.91 7.91
C LEU A 262 -14.20 22.75 6.89
N ILE A 263 -15.40 22.39 6.43
CA ILE A 263 -15.60 21.39 5.37
C ILE A 263 -15.21 21.98 4.01
N GLY A 264 -15.55 23.24 3.76
CA GLY A 264 -15.20 23.96 2.53
C GLY A 264 -13.69 24.03 2.30
N VAL A 265 -12.91 24.30 3.35
CA VAL A 265 -11.44 24.31 3.30
C VAL A 265 -10.84 22.89 3.34
N GLY A 266 -11.64 21.87 3.64
CA GLY A 266 -11.19 20.48 3.78
C GLY A 266 -10.35 20.24 5.03
N TYR A 267 -10.51 21.07 6.07
CA TYR A 267 -9.84 20.88 7.37
C TYR A 267 -10.44 19.69 8.12
N VAL A 268 -11.77 19.52 8.03
CA VAL A 268 -12.48 18.40 8.63
C VAL A 268 -12.72 17.31 7.58
N GLY A 269 -12.22 16.11 7.88
CA GLY A 269 -12.42 14.90 7.08
C GLY A 269 -13.27 13.84 7.79
N PRO A 270 -13.54 12.72 7.11
CA PRO A 270 -14.22 11.57 7.70
C PRO A 270 -13.49 11.03 8.95
N ALA A 271 -14.23 10.55 9.94
CA ALA A 271 -13.68 9.99 11.19
C ALA A 271 -12.72 8.81 10.96
N ASP A 272 -12.96 8.04 9.89
CA ASP A 272 -12.12 6.90 9.49
C ASP A 272 -10.74 7.31 8.94
N GLY A 273 -10.50 8.62 8.76
CA GLY A 273 -9.27 9.15 8.20
C GLY A 273 -9.12 8.84 6.70
N SER A 274 -10.22 8.55 6.00
CA SER A 274 -10.23 8.32 4.55
C SER A 274 -10.27 9.65 3.77
N LEU A 275 -9.93 9.59 2.48
CA LEU A 275 -9.99 10.75 1.58
C LEU A 275 -11.43 10.90 1.03
N TYR A 276 -11.88 12.15 0.87
CA TYR A 276 -13.11 12.46 0.14
C TYR A 276 -13.06 12.00 -1.31
N ILE A 277 -14.22 11.68 -1.87
CA ILE A 277 -14.43 11.41 -3.31
C ILE A 277 -15.07 12.63 -3.96
#